data_AF-A0A9D8Y9F6-F1
#
_entry.id   AF-A0A9D8Y9F6-F1
#
_cell.length_a   1.000
_cell.length_b   1.000
_cell.length_c   1.000
_cell.angle_alpha   90.00
_cell.angle_beta   90.00
_cell.angle_gamma   90.00
#
_symmetry.space_group_name_H-M   'P 1'
#
loop_
_entity.id
_entity.type
_entity.pdbx_description
1 polymer ?
#
loop_
_entity_poly.entity_id
_entity_poly.type
_entity_poly.pdbx_seq_one_letter_code
_entity_poly.pdbx_strand_id
1 'polypeptide(L)'
;MKKSDQFELVAQARQVFEEASKRYEGLLSNLDETESVRTTSLAITISDSLKNLNRKVNAFQVGNIDLNKLMDEFIFEEEMISGELEIQTNSHVQLKRFAKRLLQSIKDFISKTGGKKRKVRDVVVNQYSSKQKSKAIAYLLWFFGGFGTLGLHRFYLGRIGTGIGWLFTGGAFFLGAAYDLFALSGMVDDQNYMNQLREVKLKSLSDKNTSQ
;
A
#
# COMPACT_ATOMS: atom_id res chain seq x y z
N MET A 1 13.76 -6.46 -23.23
CA MET A 1 12.98 -5.20 -23.32
C MET A 1 13.94 -4.04 -23.15
N LYS A 2 13.93 -3.04 -24.04
CA LYS A 2 14.81 -1.87 -23.90
C LYS A 2 14.28 -0.98 -22.77
N LYS A 3 15.16 -0.20 -22.14
CA LYS A 3 14.80 0.70 -21.03
C LYS A 3 13.66 1.65 -21.42
N SER A 4 13.69 2.23 -22.62
CA SER A 4 12.61 3.07 -23.19
C SER A 4 11.24 2.41 -23.12
N ASP A 5 11.16 1.16 -23.55
CA ASP A 5 9.91 0.39 -23.63
C ASP A 5 9.36 0.12 -22.21
N GLN A 6 10.25 -0.08 -21.23
CA GLN A 6 9.86 -0.23 -19.83
C GLN A 6 9.21 1.04 -19.29
N PHE A 7 9.81 2.21 -19.56
CA PHE A 7 9.27 3.49 -19.11
C PHE A 7 7.91 3.79 -19.75
N GLU A 8 7.74 3.47 -21.03
CA GLU A 8 6.47 3.65 -21.74
C GLU A 8 5.37 2.77 -21.15
N LEU A 9 5.63 1.47 -20.96
CA LEU A 9 4.66 0.55 -20.35
C LEU A 9 4.28 0.96 -18.93
N VAL A 10 5.25 1.45 -18.13
CA VAL A 10 4.98 1.94 -16.77
C VAL A 10 4.19 3.24 -16.80
N ALA A 11 4.41 4.13 -17.77
CA ALA A 11 3.61 5.33 -17.94
C ALA A 11 2.15 5.03 -18.32
N GLN A 12 1.92 4.04 -19.19
CA GLN A 12 0.57 3.57 -19.51
C GLN A 12 -0.10 2.98 -18.26
N ALA A 13 0.62 2.14 -17.51
CA ALA A 13 0.12 1.57 -16.26
C ALA A 13 -0.27 2.66 -15.26
N ARG A 14 0.53 3.72 -15.12
CA ARG A 14 0.22 4.87 -14.26
C ARG A 14 -1.16 5.45 -14.55
N GLN A 15 -1.46 5.73 -15.81
CA GLN A 15 -2.76 6.28 -16.21
C GLN A 15 -3.91 5.34 -15.81
N VAL A 16 -3.75 4.04 -16.06
CA VAL A 16 -4.74 3.02 -15.70
C VAL A 16 -4.99 2.99 -14.18
N PHE A 17 -3.94 3.02 -13.35
CA PHE A 17 -4.09 2.94 -11.90
C PHE A 17 -4.54 4.26 -11.26
N GLU A 18 -4.19 5.41 -11.83
CA GLU A 18 -4.75 6.70 -11.42
C GLU A 18 -6.26 6.75 -11.71
N GLU A 19 -6.69 6.25 -12.87
CA GLU A 19 -8.12 6.18 -13.20
C GLU A 19 -8.86 5.14 -12.34
N ALA A 20 -8.24 3.98 -12.08
CA ALA A 20 -8.79 2.98 -11.16
C ALA A 20 -8.98 3.56 -9.75
N SER A 21 -8.03 4.38 -9.28
CA SER A 21 -8.15 5.08 -7.99
C SER A 21 -9.35 6.02 -7.96
N LYS A 22 -9.53 6.86 -8.99
CA LYS A 22 -10.71 7.75 -9.09
C LYS A 22 -12.02 6.99 -9.12
N ARG A 23 -12.09 5.89 -9.89
CA ARG A 23 -13.26 5.02 -9.98
C ARG A 23 -13.57 4.32 -8.65
N TYR A 24 -12.54 3.94 -7.91
CA TYR A 24 -12.70 3.34 -6.59
C TYR A 24 -13.28 4.32 -5.57
N GLU A 25 -12.77 5.56 -5.52
CA GLU A 25 -13.31 6.60 -4.65
C GLU A 25 -14.78 6.91 -4.99
N GLY A 26 -15.11 7.02 -6.29
CA GLY A 26 -16.49 7.19 -6.75
C GLY A 26 -17.40 5.98 -6.43
N LEU A 27 -16.83 4.77 -6.40
CA LEU A 27 -17.56 3.59 -5.95
C LEU A 27 -17.87 3.71 -4.45
N LEU A 28 -16.88 4.09 -3.62
CA LEU A 28 -17.08 4.24 -2.18
C LEU A 28 -18.07 5.35 -1.84
N SER A 29 -18.08 6.48 -2.56
CA SER A 29 -19.04 7.57 -2.36
C SER A 29 -20.47 7.15 -2.67
N ASN A 30 -20.68 6.23 -3.61
CA ASN A 30 -22.01 5.73 -3.94
C ASN A 30 -22.50 4.62 -2.98
N LEU A 31 -21.59 4.02 -2.22
CA LEU A 31 -21.88 2.99 -1.22
C LEU A 31 -22.10 3.57 0.19
N ASP A 32 -22.09 4.89 0.33
CA ASP A 32 -22.10 5.64 1.61
C ASP A 32 -23.35 5.44 2.47
N GLU A 33 -24.44 4.88 1.92
CA GLU A 33 -25.58 4.44 2.75
C GLU A 33 -25.26 3.20 3.60
N THR A 34 -24.08 2.58 3.45
CA THR A 34 -23.66 1.40 4.20
C THR A 34 -22.21 1.53 4.69
N GLU A 35 -22.00 2.24 5.80
CA GLU A 35 -20.69 2.37 6.49
C GLU A 35 -19.95 1.03 6.71
N SER A 36 -20.72 -0.07 6.80
CA SER A 36 -20.25 -1.44 6.86
C SER A 36 -19.43 -1.91 5.64
N VAL A 37 -19.61 -1.31 4.46
CA VAL A 37 -18.92 -1.72 3.21
C VAL A 37 -17.52 -1.13 3.11
N ARG A 38 -17.34 0.13 3.54
CA ARG A 38 -16.04 0.83 3.51
C ARG A 38 -15.00 0.21 4.45
N THR A 39 -15.49 -0.41 5.52
CA THR A 39 -14.66 -1.07 6.54
C THR A 39 -14.40 -2.54 6.24
N THR A 40 -14.94 -3.08 5.14
CA THR A 40 -14.64 -4.45 4.74
C THR A 40 -13.15 -4.61 4.44
N SER A 41 -12.58 -5.73 4.85
CA SER A 41 -11.16 -6.03 4.60
C SER A 41 -10.80 -6.01 3.10
N LEU A 42 -11.73 -6.35 2.18
CA LEU A 42 -11.57 -6.16 0.74
C LEU A 42 -11.50 -4.69 0.33
N ALA A 43 -12.37 -3.82 0.86
CA ALA A 43 -12.30 -2.40 0.56
C ALA A 43 -10.97 -1.80 1.05
N ILE A 44 -10.59 -2.09 2.31
CA ILE A 44 -9.32 -1.62 2.87
C ILE A 44 -8.14 -2.12 2.03
N THR A 45 -8.13 -3.40 1.66
CA THR A 45 -7.07 -3.99 0.83
C THR A 45 -6.96 -3.30 -0.54
N ILE A 46 -8.08 -3.03 -1.21
CA ILE A 46 -8.09 -2.33 -2.50
C ILE A 46 -7.56 -0.89 -2.37
N SER A 47 -8.00 -0.16 -1.34
CA SER A 47 -7.54 1.21 -1.08
C SER A 47 -6.03 1.24 -0.84
N ASP A 48 -5.53 0.36 0.03
CA ASP A 48 -4.10 0.24 0.35
C ASP A 48 -3.29 -0.14 -0.90
N SER A 49 -3.79 -1.10 -1.69
CA SER A 49 -3.13 -1.58 -2.92
C SER A 49 -2.97 -0.44 -3.93
N LEU A 50 -4.05 0.28 -4.24
CA LEU A 50 -4.05 1.37 -5.22
C LEU A 50 -3.08 2.49 -4.82
N LYS A 51 -3.08 2.87 -3.53
CA LYS A 51 -2.13 3.86 -2.99
C LYS A 51 -0.68 3.37 -3.11
N ASN A 52 -0.43 2.10 -2.78
CA ASN A 52 0.93 1.54 -2.85
C ASN A 52 1.43 1.45 -4.30
N LEU A 53 0.61 0.94 -5.22
CA LEU A 53 0.96 0.83 -6.65
C LEU A 53 1.27 2.21 -7.24
N ASN A 54 0.41 3.21 -7.02
CA ASN A 54 0.64 4.55 -7.54
C ASN A 54 1.96 5.15 -7.03
N ARG A 55 2.24 4.98 -5.72
CA ARG A 55 3.50 5.40 -5.12
C ARG A 55 4.71 4.70 -5.74
N LYS A 56 4.63 3.41 -6.03
CA LYS A 56 5.74 2.62 -6.58
C LYS A 56 5.97 2.90 -8.06
N VAL A 57 4.90 3.09 -8.84
CA VAL A 57 4.98 3.56 -10.22
C VAL A 57 5.70 4.91 -10.29
N ASN A 58 5.33 5.86 -9.43
CA ASN A 58 6.02 7.16 -9.36
C ASN A 58 7.49 7.00 -8.95
N ALA A 59 7.79 6.14 -7.96
CA ALA A 59 9.17 5.86 -7.54
C ALA A 59 10.03 5.27 -8.68
N PHE A 60 9.46 4.43 -9.54
CA PHE A 60 10.16 3.92 -10.72
C PHE A 60 10.44 5.02 -11.75
N GLN A 61 9.45 5.87 -12.02
CA GLN A 61 9.59 6.96 -13.00
C GLN A 61 10.70 7.95 -12.65
N VAL A 62 10.87 8.24 -11.36
CA VAL A 62 11.98 9.10 -10.86
C VAL A 62 13.30 8.35 -10.67
N GLY A 63 13.35 7.05 -10.98
CA GLY A 63 14.56 6.22 -10.91
C GLY A 63 14.94 5.73 -9.51
N ASN A 64 14.05 5.87 -8.52
CA ASN A 64 14.31 5.42 -7.14
C ASN A 64 14.22 3.90 -6.96
N ILE A 65 13.51 3.21 -7.85
CA ILE A 65 13.43 1.74 -7.88
C ILE A 65 13.57 1.24 -9.32
N ASP A 66 14.02 0.01 -9.48
CA ASP A 66 14.08 -0.66 -10.78
C ASP A 66 12.75 -1.36 -11.13
N LEU A 67 12.65 -1.84 -12.37
CA LEU A 67 11.44 -2.51 -12.86
C LEU A 67 11.15 -3.80 -12.08
N ASN A 68 12.20 -4.51 -11.66
CA ASN A 68 12.07 -5.75 -10.91
C ASN A 68 11.38 -5.51 -9.56
N LYS A 69 11.82 -4.48 -8.82
CA LYS A 69 11.22 -4.10 -7.54
C LYS A 69 9.81 -3.56 -7.73
N LEU A 70 9.53 -2.87 -8.83
CA LEU A 70 8.16 -2.49 -9.18
C LEU A 70 7.29 -3.73 -9.39
N MET A 71 7.77 -4.70 -10.17
CA MET A 71 7.06 -5.97 -10.43
C MET A 71 6.75 -6.75 -9.18
N ASP A 72 7.70 -6.84 -8.26
CA ASP A 72 7.51 -7.48 -6.96
C ASP A 72 6.30 -6.88 -6.21
N GLU A 73 6.16 -5.55 -6.23
CA GLU A 73 5.03 -4.88 -5.57
C GLU A 73 3.70 -5.14 -6.30
N PHE A 74 3.71 -5.21 -7.63
CA PHE A 74 2.52 -5.55 -8.40
C PHE A 74 2.04 -6.99 -8.17
N ILE A 75 2.96 -7.95 -8.15
CA ILE A 75 2.67 -9.36 -7.84
C ILE A 75 2.07 -9.48 -6.45
N PHE A 76 2.66 -8.78 -5.50
CA PHE A 76 2.19 -8.73 -4.12
C PHE A 76 0.74 -8.21 -4.01
N GLU A 77 0.41 -7.09 -4.67
CA GLU A 77 -0.96 -6.57 -4.59
C GLU A 77 -1.96 -7.45 -5.35
N GLU A 78 -1.53 -8.13 -6.42
CA GLU A 78 -2.33 -9.16 -7.10
C GLU A 78 -2.77 -10.24 -6.12
N GLU A 79 -1.84 -10.77 -5.34
CA GLU A 79 -2.08 -11.84 -4.39
C GLU A 79 -2.91 -11.38 -3.20
N MET A 80 -2.64 -10.17 -2.68
CA MET A 80 -3.45 -9.57 -1.61
C MET A 80 -4.92 -9.48 -2.01
N ILE A 81 -5.19 -8.91 -3.19
CA ILE A 81 -6.57 -8.71 -3.65
C ILE A 81 -7.21 -10.05 -4.01
N SER A 82 -6.48 -10.98 -4.65
CA SER A 82 -7.02 -12.30 -5.01
C SER A 82 -7.39 -13.10 -3.77
N GLY A 83 -6.51 -13.17 -2.79
CA GLY A 83 -6.77 -13.92 -1.57
C GLY A 83 -7.87 -13.34 -0.71
N GLU A 84 -8.01 -12.01 -0.67
CA GLU A 84 -9.14 -11.38 0.01
C GLU A 84 -10.48 -11.65 -0.71
N LEU A 85 -10.45 -11.73 -2.04
CA LEU A 85 -11.62 -12.07 -2.86
C LEU A 85 -12.06 -13.53 -2.67
N GLU A 86 -11.12 -14.45 -2.44
CA GLU A 86 -11.39 -15.86 -2.13
C GLU A 86 -11.99 -16.05 -0.73
N ILE A 87 -11.50 -15.29 0.26
CA ILE A 87 -11.95 -15.41 1.66
C ILE A 87 -13.29 -14.71 1.88
N GLN A 88 -13.55 -13.58 1.22
CA GLN A 88 -14.79 -12.83 1.45
C GLN A 88 -15.95 -13.30 0.58
N THR A 89 -16.70 -14.27 1.09
CA THR A 89 -17.92 -14.78 0.46
C THR A 89 -19.04 -13.72 0.42
N ASN A 90 -19.08 -12.77 1.37
CA ASN A 90 -20.18 -11.81 1.56
C ASN A 90 -19.90 -10.35 1.13
N SER A 91 -18.80 -10.02 0.43
CA SER A 91 -18.57 -8.62 0.01
C SER A 91 -19.62 -8.11 -0.99
N HIS A 92 -19.86 -6.81 -0.97
CA HIS A 92 -20.75 -6.12 -1.90
C HIS A 92 -20.40 -6.44 -3.36
N VAL A 93 -21.41 -6.74 -4.18
CA VAL A 93 -21.22 -7.22 -5.57
C VAL A 93 -20.41 -6.24 -6.41
N GLN A 94 -20.64 -4.94 -6.25
CA GLN A 94 -19.90 -3.92 -7.00
C GLN A 94 -18.41 -3.87 -6.61
N LEU A 95 -18.11 -4.04 -5.32
CA LEU A 95 -16.74 -4.09 -4.81
C LEU A 95 -15.99 -5.32 -5.35
N LYS A 96 -16.64 -6.48 -5.38
CA LYS A 96 -16.07 -7.69 -6.00
C LYS A 96 -15.81 -7.51 -7.49
N ARG A 97 -16.75 -6.90 -8.22
CA ARG A 97 -16.55 -6.61 -9.66
C ARG A 97 -15.38 -5.65 -9.88
N PHE A 98 -15.27 -4.62 -9.06
CA PHE A 98 -14.15 -3.69 -9.11
C PHE A 98 -12.83 -4.42 -8.84
N ALA A 99 -12.76 -5.20 -7.76
CA ALA A 99 -11.58 -6.00 -7.39
C ALA A 99 -11.11 -6.89 -8.54
N LYS A 100 -12.03 -7.62 -9.20
CA LYS A 100 -11.73 -8.48 -10.35
C LYS A 100 -11.14 -7.69 -11.53
N ARG A 101 -11.69 -6.52 -11.84
CA ARG A 101 -11.18 -5.64 -12.93
C ARG A 101 -9.79 -5.10 -12.59
N LEU A 102 -9.58 -4.71 -11.33
CA LEU A 102 -8.28 -4.24 -10.85
C LEU A 102 -7.24 -5.37 -10.93
N LEU A 103 -7.58 -6.57 -10.46
CA LEU A 103 -6.74 -7.77 -10.58
C LEU A 103 -6.34 -8.04 -12.02
N GLN A 104 -7.29 -7.96 -12.96
CA GLN A 104 -6.98 -8.16 -14.37
C GLN A 104 -5.98 -7.12 -14.88
N SER A 105 -6.18 -5.84 -14.53
CA SER A 105 -5.28 -4.76 -14.94
C SER A 105 -3.86 -4.95 -14.39
N ILE A 106 -3.74 -5.44 -13.15
CA ILE A 106 -2.46 -5.78 -12.51
C ILE A 106 -1.79 -6.95 -13.26
N LYS A 107 -2.53 -8.03 -13.56
CA LYS A 107 -2.02 -9.20 -14.30
C LYS A 107 -1.55 -8.83 -15.70
N ASP A 108 -2.32 -7.99 -16.40
CA ASP A 108 -1.98 -7.51 -17.74
C ASP A 108 -0.68 -6.70 -17.71
N PHE A 109 -0.47 -5.88 -16.67
CA PHE A 109 0.77 -5.14 -16.52
C PHE A 109 1.98 -6.04 -16.24
N ILE A 110 1.86 -6.99 -15.30
CA ILE A 110 2.93 -7.93 -14.94
C ILE A 110 3.35 -8.75 -16.17
N SER A 111 2.37 -9.23 -16.95
CA SER A 111 2.65 -10.02 -18.16
C SER A 111 3.33 -9.20 -19.26
N LYS A 112 2.86 -7.99 -19.55
CA LYS A 112 3.44 -7.10 -20.57
C LYS A 112 4.87 -6.67 -20.24
N THR A 113 5.19 -6.52 -18.95
CA THR A 113 6.52 -6.09 -18.51
C THR A 113 7.50 -7.24 -18.34
N GLY A 114 7.09 -8.48 -18.62
CA GLY A 114 7.95 -9.67 -18.54
C GLY A 114 8.32 -10.05 -17.11
N GLY A 115 7.52 -9.63 -16.12
CA GLY A 115 7.72 -10.02 -14.72
C GLY A 115 7.63 -11.55 -14.59
N LYS A 116 8.76 -12.20 -14.32
CA LYS A 116 8.73 -13.60 -13.88
C LYS A 116 7.96 -13.64 -12.55
N LYS A 117 6.91 -14.45 -12.44
CA LYS A 117 6.32 -14.81 -11.14
C LYS A 117 7.43 -15.46 -10.30
N ARG A 118 8.12 -14.68 -9.48
CA ARG A 118 9.02 -15.20 -8.45
C ARG A 118 8.15 -15.96 -7.46
N LYS A 119 8.71 -16.95 -6.75
CA LYS A 119 7.96 -17.60 -5.68
C LYS A 119 7.53 -16.49 -4.72
N VAL A 120 6.24 -16.45 -4.42
CA VAL A 120 5.62 -15.46 -3.52
C VAL A 120 6.44 -15.29 -2.26
N ARG A 121 6.88 -16.40 -1.68
CA ARG A 121 7.75 -16.44 -0.51
C ARG A 121 8.97 -15.52 -0.64
N ASP A 122 9.63 -15.52 -1.80
CA ASP A 122 10.85 -14.75 -2.03
C ASP A 122 10.56 -13.24 -2.19
N VAL A 123 9.42 -12.91 -2.79
CA VAL A 123 8.94 -11.52 -2.93
C VAL A 123 8.52 -10.97 -1.57
N VAL A 124 7.68 -11.72 -0.86
CA VAL A 124 7.07 -11.38 0.41
C VAL A 124 8.12 -11.21 1.51
N VAL A 125 9.03 -12.18 1.69
CA VAL A 125 10.08 -12.09 2.72
C VAL A 125 10.96 -10.86 2.50
N ASN A 126 11.37 -10.58 1.26
CA ASN A 126 12.19 -9.41 0.96
C ASN A 126 11.43 -8.09 1.11
N GLN A 127 10.15 -8.06 0.76
CA GLN A 127 9.34 -6.84 0.77
C GLN A 127 8.98 -6.40 2.20
N TYR A 128 8.65 -7.33 3.10
CA TYR A 128 8.33 -6.97 4.49
C TYR A 128 9.55 -6.73 5.35
N SER A 129 10.63 -7.49 5.14
CA SER A 129 11.93 -7.18 5.75
C SER A 129 12.37 -5.75 5.41
N SER A 130 12.17 -5.31 4.15
CA SER A 130 12.48 -3.95 3.71
C SER A 130 11.44 -2.87 4.10
N LYS A 131 10.25 -3.24 4.59
CA LYS A 131 9.19 -2.28 4.98
C LYS A 131 9.20 -1.96 6.48
N GLN A 132 9.99 -2.69 7.28
CA GLN A 132 10.16 -2.42 8.70
C GLN A 132 10.65 -0.99 8.92
N LYS A 133 10.00 -0.29 9.84
CA LYS A 133 10.29 1.09 10.20
C LYS A 133 11.25 1.11 11.36
N SER A 134 12.23 2.01 11.29
CA SER A 134 13.21 2.20 12.35
C SER A 134 12.71 3.25 13.34
N LYS A 135 12.75 2.90 14.63
CA LYS A 135 12.48 3.84 15.72
C LYS A 135 13.44 5.02 15.68
N ALA A 136 14.73 4.76 15.43
CA ALA A 136 15.74 5.81 15.37
C ALA A 136 15.42 6.85 14.29
N ILE A 137 15.01 6.41 13.10
CA ILE A 137 14.62 7.31 12.00
C ILE A 137 13.33 8.07 12.36
N ALA A 138 12.37 7.41 13.01
CA ALA A 138 11.14 8.06 13.45
C ALA A 138 11.41 9.18 14.46
N TYR A 139 12.25 8.94 15.48
CA TYR A 139 12.66 9.95 16.46
C TYR A 139 13.51 11.07 15.83
N LEU A 140 14.35 10.75 14.84
CA LEU A 140 15.12 11.74 14.10
C LEU A 140 14.19 12.72 13.35
N LEU A 141 13.18 12.18 12.66
CA LEU A 141 12.16 12.98 11.97
C LEU A 141 11.29 13.79 12.93
N TRP A 142 11.00 13.26 14.11
CA TRP A 142 10.33 14.01 15.17
C TRP A 142 11.19 15.19 15.63
N PHE A 143 12.47 14.97 15.94
CA PHE A 143 13.38 16.01 16.42
C PHE A 143 13.60 17.12 15.39
N PHE A 144 14.03 16.76 14.17
CA PHE A 144 14.26 17.72 13.09
C PHE A 144 12.97 18.32 12.51
N GLY A 145 11.84 17.65 12.71
CA GLY A 145 10.51 18.17 12.40
C GLY A 145 9.99 19.22 13.39
N GLY A 146 10.88 19.92 14.10
CA GLY A 146 10.52 20.91 15.12
C GLY A 146 9.92 20.28 16.37
N PHE A 147 10.54 19.24 16.93
CA PHE A 147 10.01 18.47 18.07
C PHE A 147 8.62 17.89 17.83
N GLY A 148 8.39 17.40 16.61
CA GLY A 148 7.15 16.77 16.19
C GLY A 148 6.14 17.73 15.60
N THR A 149 6.27 19.05 15.75
CA THR A 149 5.29 20.07 15.30
C THR A 149 4.96 20.00 13.81
N LEU A 150 5.92 19.61 12.95
CA LEU A 150 5.70 19.44 11.51
C LEU A 150 5.07 18.07 11.15
N GLY A 151 4.96 17.13 12.09
CA GLY A 151 4.34 15.83 11.86
C GLY A 151 5.10 14.88 10.93
N LEU A 152 6.39 15.14 10.63
CA LEU A 152 7.20 14.36 9.68
C LEU A 152 7.30 12.86 10.03
N HIS A 153 7.38 12.55 11.33
CA HIS A 153 7.37 11.18 11.84
C HIS A 153 6.06 10.43 11.52
N ARG A 154 4.92 11.12 11.48
CA ARG A 154 3.62 10.53 11.12
C ARG A 154 3.55 10.18 9.64
N PHE A 155 4.12 11.02 8.77
CA PHE A 155 4.24 10.71 7.35
C PHE A 155 5.16 9.50 7.12
N TYR A 156 6.26 9.38 7.85
CA TYR A 156 7.14 8.21 7.77
C TYR A 156 6.44 6.89 8.13
N LEU A 157 5.52 6.95 9.09
CA LEU A 157 4.67 5.83 9.49
C LEU A 157 3.47 5.59 8.55
N GLY A 158 3.30 6.40 7.50
CA GLY A 158 2.19 6.27 6.54
C GLY A 158 0.87 6.88 7.00
N ARG A 159 0.86 7.62 8.12
CA ARG A 159 -0.34 8.26 8.69
C ARG A 159 -0.57 9.66 8.09
N ILE A 160 -0.73 9.71 6.77
CA ILE A 160 -0.79 10.96 5.97
C ILE A 160 -1.88 11.91 6.46
N GLY A 161 -3.11 11.43 6.68
CA GLY A 161 -4.22 12.28 7.14
C GLY A 161 -3.90 12.99 8.46
N THR A 162 -3.38 12.26 9.45
CA THR A 162 -2.96 12.88 10.71
C THR A 162 -1.74 13.78 10.56
N GLY A 163 -0.81 13.45 9.66
CA GLY A 163 0.35 14.30 9.37
C GLY A 163 -0.06 15.66 8.76
N ILE A 164 -1.04 15.67 7.86
CA ILE A 164 -1.59 16.92 7.29
C ILE A 164 -2.26 17.74 8.39
N GLY A 165 -3.07 17.11 9.25
CA GLY A 165 -3.65 17.79 10.41
C GLY A 165 -2.59 18.40 11.35
N TRP A 166 -1.46 17.71 11.54
CA TRP A 166 -0.31 18.20 12.30
C TRP A 166 0.32 19.46 11.69
N LEU A 167 0.49 19.49 10.36
CA LEU A 167 1.01 20.68 9.66
C LEU A 167 0.11 21.90 9.82
N PHE A 168 -1.22 21.72 9.72
CA PHE A 168 -2.16 22.84 9.87
C PHE A 168 -2.32 23.30 11.32
N THR A 169 -2.09 22.43 12.31
CA THR A 169 -2.22 22.76 13.73
C THR A 169 -0.90 23.15 14.39
N GLY A 170 0.22 23.14 13.65
CA GLY A 170 1.57 23.28 14.21
C GLY A 170 1.86 22.23 15.27
N GLY A 171 1.20 21.09 15.15
CA GLY A 171 1.28 20.04 16.12
C GLY A 171 0.44 20.16 17.38
N ALA A 172 -0.74 20.75 17.22
CA ALA A 172 -1.69 20.97 18.29
C ALA A 172 -1.05 21.62 19.55
N PHE A 173 -0.31 22.72 19.34
CA PHE A 173 0.33 23.54 20.39
C PHE A 173 1.34 22.80 21.29
N PHE A 174 2.28 22.05 20.69
CA PHE A 174 3.35 21.30 21.40
C PHE A 174 2.87 20.14 22.31
N LEU A 175 1.67 20.19 22.89
CA LEU A 175 1.13 19.14 23.76
C LEU A 175 0.96 17.82 23.00
N GLY A 176 0.43 17.88 21.78
CA GLY A 176 0.37 16.71 20.92
C GLY A 176 1.76 16.15 20.57
N ALA A 177 2.79 17.00 20.62
CA ALA A 177 4.12 16.68 20.10
C ALA A 177 4.94 16.00 21.19
N ALA A 178 4.73 16.46 22.42
CA ALA A 178 5.13 15.79 23.64
C ALA A 178 4.43 14.42 23.80
N TYR A 179 3.13 14.33 23.52
CA TYR A 179 2.44 13.03 23.51
C TYR A 179 3.08 12.06 22.49
N ASP A 180 3.42 12.57 21.31
CA ASP A 180 4.07 11.77 20.28
C ASP A 180 5.42 11.20 20.73
N LEU A 181 6.18 11.88 21.59
CA LEU A 181 7.46 11.36 22.09
C LEU A 181 7.32 9.98 22.77
N PHE A 182 6.26 9.81 23.56
CA PHE A 182 5.97 8.56 24.27
C PHE A 182 5.26 7.54 23.37
N ALA A 183 4.36 8.01 22.51
CA ALA A 183 3.59 7.13 21.63
C ALA A 183 4.37 6.63 20.40
N LEU A 184 5.47 7.29 20.02
CA LEU A 184 6.16 7.02 18.75
C LEU A 184 6.73 5.61 18.65
N SER A 185 7.33 5.10 19.73
CA SER A 185 7.84 3.72 19.73
C SER A 185 6.70 2.72 19.48
N GLY A 186 5.56 2.88 20.16
CA GLY A 186 4.38 2.04 19.96
C GLY A 186 3.84 2.13 18.54
N MET A 187 3.76 3.35 17.97
CA MET A 187 3.31 3.52 16.60
C MET A 187 4.22 2.86 15.56
N VAL A 188 5.54 2.81 15.81
CA VAL A 188 6.49 2.09 14.96
C VAL A 188 6.28 0.58 15.08
N ASP A 189 6.13 0.08 16.31
CA ASP A 189 5.92 -1.35 16.57
C ASP A 189 4.60 -1.84 15.98
N ASP A 190 3.51 -1.10 16.13
CA ASP A 190 2.21 -1.39 15.52
C ASP A 190 2.31 -1.48 13.99
N GLN A 191 3.00 -0.52 13.37
CA GLN A 191 3.17 -0.50 11.92
C GLN A 191 3.98 -1.70 11.43
N ASN A 192 5.01 -2.08 12.20
CA ASN A 192 5.88 -3.23 11.94
C ASN A 192 5.14 -4.56 12.14
N TYR A 193 4.29 -4.66 13.16
CA TYR A 193 3.43 -5.81 13.42
C TYR A 193 2.40 -6.00 12.32
N MET A 194 1.72 -4.93 11.89
CA MET A 194 0.78 -4.99 10.77
C MET A 194 1.46 -5.40 9.46
N ASN A 195 2.72 -5.01 9.26
CA ASN A 195 3.52 -5.49 8.13
C ASN A 195 3.74 -7.02 8.23
N GLN A 196 4.12 -7.55 9.40
CA GLN A 196 4.31 -8.99 9.60
C GLN A 196 3.01 -9.80 9.43
N LEU A 197 1.86 -9.30 9.90
CA LEU A 197 0.59 -10.00 9.73
C LEU A 197 0.20 -10.15 8.25
N ARG A 198 0.38 -9.08 7.48
CA ARG A 198 0.14 -9.16 6.03
C ARG A 198 1.14 -10.12 5.36
N GLU A 199 2.37 -10.23 5.86
CA GLU A 199 3.35 -11.23 5.40
C GLU A 199 2.85 -12.66 5.60
N VAL A 200 2.38 -12.99 6.79
CA VAL A 200 1.86 -14.33 7.12
C VAL A 200 0.61 -14.64 6.32
N LYS A 201 -0.30 -13.68 6.18
CA LYS A 201 -1.52 -13.84 5.37
C LYS A 201 -1.16 -14.19 3.92
N LEU A 202 -0.22 -13.48 3.32
CA LEU A 202 0.22 -13.76 1.95
C LEU A 202 0.91 -15.10 1.77
N LYS A 203 1.76 -15.51 2.73
CA LYS A 203 2.35 -16.86 2.70
C LYS A 203 1.25 -17.93 2.67
N SER A 204 0.21 -17.77 3.49
CA SER A 204 -0.90 -18.73 3.50
C SER A 204 -1.76 -18.70 2.23
N LEU A 205 -1.92 -17.55 1.57
CA LEU A 205 -2.61 -17.43 0.28
C LEU A 205 -1.80 -18.07 -0.85
N SER A 206 -0.49 -17.85 -0.89
CA SER A 206 0.41 -18.48 -1.85
C SER A 206 0.43 -19.99 -1.72
N ASP A 207 0.54 -20.51 -0.50
CA ASP A 207 0.65 -21.94 -0.26
C ASP A 207 -0.66 -22.66 -0.68
N LYS A 208 -1.83 -22.00 -0.50
CA LYS A 208 -3.12 -22.49 -1.02
C LYS A 208 -3.17 -22.54 -2.55
N ASN A 209 -2.72 -21.47 -3.23
CA ASN A 209 -2.75 -21.40 -4.70
C ASN A 209 -1.69 -22.28 -5.40
N THR A 210 -0.67 -22.75 -4.68
CA THR A 210 0.34 -23.67 -5.22
C THR A 210 -0.10 -25.15 -5.10
N SER A 211 -1.15 -25.42 -4.32
CA SER A 211 -1.65 -26.79 -4.05
C SER A 211 -2.85 -27.19 -4.91
N GLN A 212 -3.25 -26.35 -5.88
CA GLN A 212 -4.29 -26.58 -6.88
C GLN A 212 -3.68 -26.58 -8.27
#